data_AF-A0A6N8U9U7-F1
#
_entry.id   AF-A0A6N8U9U7-F1
#
_cell.length_a   1.000
_cell.length_b   1.000
_cell.length_c   1.000
_cell.angle_alpha   90.00
_cell.angle_beta   90.00
_cell.angle_gamma   90.00
#
_symmetry.space_group_name_H-M   'P 1'
#
loop_
_entity.id
_entity.type
_entity.pdbx_description
1 polymer ?
#
loop_
_entity_poly.entity_id
_entity_poly.type
_entity_poly.pdbx_seq_one_letter_code
_entity_poly.pdbx_strand_id
1 'polypeptide(L)'
;MQAIHIDNKKHRIEIKDQLSKIILFLRFIFILNILNTVVYYLVFYTRQDLLHWLWFAFALLNVYFIYFTFTKVSKQHIIGFDEIESVDQYTLIGLVLKLKNGMYRKIFIPSESEVAQKLVRKFNKS
;
A
#
# COMPACT_ATOMS: atom_id res chain seq x y z
N MET A 1 -5.11 10.25 12.17
CA MET A 1 -6.06 11.04 11.34
C MET A 1 -5.37 11.39 10.04
N GLN A 2 -5.95 11.00 8.90
CA GLN A 2 -5.45 11.36 7.57
C GLN A 2 -6.07 12.72 7.20
N ALA A 3 -5.23 13.69 6.82
CA ALA A 3 -5.68 14.99 6.35
C ALA A 3 -5.32 15.13 4.87
N ILE A 4 -6.30 15.59 4.08
CA ILE A 4 -6.14 15.76 2.63
C ILE A 4 -6.44 17.20 2.30
N HIS A 5 -5.53 17.82 1.55
CA HIS A 5 -5.71 19.14 1.01
C HIS A 5 -5.60 19.09 -0.51
N ILE A 6 -6.61 19.63 -1.20
CA ILE A 6 -6.62 19.73 -2.65
C ILE A 6 -6.25 21.17 -3.00
N ASP A 7 -5.06 21.36 -3.56
CA ASP A 7 -4.61 22.66 -4.07
C ASP A 7 -4.91 22.74 -5.57
N ASN A 8 -6.06 23.35 -5.90
CA ASN A 8 -6.47 23.55 -7.29
C ASN A 8 -5.57 24.55 -8.02
N LYS A 9 -4.91 25.49 -7.33
CA LYS A 9 -4.03 26.47 -7.99
C LYS A 9 -2.74 25.80 -8.45
N LYS A 10 -2.17 24.93 -7.59
CA LYS A 10 -0.95 24.19 -7.87
C LYS A 10 -1.17 22.81 -8.49
N HIS A 11 -2.41 22.49 -8.87
CA HIS A 11 -2.79 21.24 -9.53
C HIS A 11 -2.28 19.97 -8.81
N ARG A 12 -2.43 19.92 -7.48
CA ARG A 12 -1.88 18.84 -6.65
C ARG A 12 -2.76 18.43 -5.48
N ILE A 13 -2.56 17.21 -5.02
CA ILE A 13 -3.15 16.65 -3.80
C ILE A 13 -2.06 16.51 -2.74
N GLU A 14 -2.27 17.10 -1.58
CA GLU A 14 -1.41 16.93 -0.41
C GLU A 14 -2.08 15.97 0.59
N ILE A 15 -1.40 14.88 0.90
CA ILE A 15 -1.86 13.80 1.77
C ILE A 15 -0.94 13.74 2.99
N LYS A 16 -1.45 14.22 4.13
CA LYS A 16 -0.78 14.09 5.43
C LYS A 16 -1.30 12.84 6.13
N ASP A 17 -0.50 11.77 6.10
CA ASP A 17 -0.76 10.53 6.81
C ASP A 17 0.53 9.90 7.37
N GLN A 18 0.35 8.80 8.09
CA GLN A 18 1.45 7.99 8.63
C GLN A 18 1.75 6.77 7.77
N LEU A 19 1.29 6.74 6.50
CA LEU A 19 1.37 5.54 5.66
C LEU A 19 2.83 5.12 5.44
N SER A 20 3.75 6.08 5.30
CA SER A 20 5.19 5.82 5.19
C SER A 20 5.74 5.08 6.40
N LYS A 21 5.35 5.48 7.62
CA LYS A 21 5.73 4.83 8.88
C LYS A 21 5.12 3.43 9.01
N ILE A 22 3.84 3.29 8.67
CA ILE A 22 3.14 1.99 8.71
C ILE A 22 3.77 1.00 7.73
N ILE A 23 4.08 1.44 6.50
CA ILE A 23 4.76 0.59 5.50
C ILE A 23 6.17 0.21 5.97
N LEU A 24 6.90 1.15 6.59
CA LEU A 24 8.22 0.83 7.16
C LEU A 24 8.12 -0.24 8.24
N PHE A 25 7.14 -0.11 9.14
CA PHE A 25 6.88 -1.09 10.19
C PHE A 25 6.47 -2.46 9.65
N LEU A 26 5.57 -2.50 8.65
CA LEU A 26 5.17 -3.75 7.99
C LEU A 26 6.35 -4.46 7.34
N ARG A 27 7.23 -3.71 6.64
CA ARG A 27 8.44 -4.28 6.06
C ARG A 27 9.35 -4.87 7.12
N PHE A 28 9.51 -4.19 8.26
CA PHE A 28 10.30 -4.70 9.37
C PHE A 28 9.73 -6.04 9.89
N ILE A 29 8.41 -6.14 10.09
CA ILE A 29 7.76 -7.40 10.49
C ILE A 29 7.99 -8.50 9.47
N PHE A 30 7.80 -8.21 8.18
CA PHE A 30 7.98 -9.23 7.13
C PHE A 30 9.43 -9.71 7.05
N ILE A 31 10.41 -8.83 7.22
CA ILE A 31 11.83 -9.21 7.29
C ILE A 31 12.07 -10.10 8.50
N LEU A 32 11.54 -9.75 9.67
CA LEU A 32 11.64 -10.59 10.87
C LEU A 32 11.01 -11.98 10.66
N ASN A 33 9.86 -12.07 9.98
CA ASN A 33 9.24 -13.36 9.66
C ASN A 33 10.10 -14.21 8.72
N ILE A 34 10.76 -13.59 7.73
CA ILE A 34 11.70 -14.30 6.86
C ILE A 34 12.89 -14.80 7.67
N LEU A 35 13.49 -13.96 8.52
CA LEU A 35 14.58 -14.38 9.41
C LEU A 35 14.15 -15.51 10.35
N ASN A 36 12.96 -15.42 10.92
CA ASN A 36 12.40 -16.47 11.76
C ASN A 36 12.25 -17.79 11.00
N THR A 37 11.84 -17.73 9.73
CA THR A 37 11.76 -18.91 8.88
C THR A 37 13.15 -19.49 8.60
N VAL A 38 14.15 -18.65 8.32
CA VAL A 38 15.54 -19.11 8.13
C VAL A 38 16.07 -19.80 9.39
N VAL A 39 15.87 -19.21 10.56
CA VAL A 39 16.26 -19.81 11.85
C VAL A 39 15.55 -21.14 12.06
N TYR A 40 14.24 -21.21 11.78
CA TYR A 40 13.47 -22.45 11.88
C TYR A 40 14.08 -23.55 11.01
N TYR A 41 14.40 -23.24 9.75
CA TYR A 41 15.02 -24.21 8.82
C TYR A 41 16.42 -24.65 9.25
N LEU A 42 17.22 -23.77 9.86
CA LEU A 42 18.56 -24.11 10.35
C LEU A 42 18.51 -25.02 11.59
N VAL A 43 17.54 -24.80 12.48
CA VAL A 43 17.45 -25.53 13.76
C VAL A 43 16.65 -26.83 13.65
N PHE A 44 15.61 -26.87 12.81
CA PHE A 44 14.66 -27.98 12.75
C PHE A 44 14.71 -28.80 11.44
N TYR A 45 15.81 -28.68 10.67
CA TYR A 45 16.00 -29.29 9.33
C TYR A 45 15.70 -30.80 9.24
N THR A 46 15.70 -31.52 10.36
CA THR A 46 15.68 -32.98 10.42
C THR A 46 14.29 -33.63 10.26
N ARG A 47 13.19 -32.87 10.22
CA ARG A 47 11.85 -33.44 9.96
C ARG A 47 11.11 -32.71 8.85
N GLN A 48 10.97 -33.35 7.70
CA GLN A 48 10.15 -32.87 6.57
C GLN A 48 8.65 -33.06 6.83
N ASP A 49 8.14 -32.45 7.90
CA ASP A 49 6.73 -32.51 8.25
C ASP A 49 5.96 -31.40 7.52
N LEU A 50 4.63 -31.53 7.47
CA LEU A 50 3.73 -30.54 6.85
C LEU A 50 3.98 -29.10 7.35
N LEU A 51 4.43 -28.97 8.61
CA LEU A 51 4.80 -27.70 9.22
C LEU A 51 5.96 -27.00 8.50
N HIS A 52 6.93 -27.72 7.94
CA HIS A 52 8.02 -27.13 7.15
C HIS A 52 7.50 -26.47 5.88
N TRP A 53 6.66 -27.19 5.13
CA TRP A 53 6.03 -26.65 3.92
C TRP A 53 5.17 -25.42 4.21
N LEU A 54 4.45 -25.42 5.34
CA LEU A 54 3.68 -24.27 5.80
C LEU A 54 4.59 -23.05 6.06
N TRP A 55 5.70 -23.24 6.77
CA TRP A 55 6.68 -22.17 7.04
C TRP A 55 7.29 -21.62 5.75
N PHE A 56 7.65 -22.48 4.80
CA PHE A 56 8.17 -22.05 3.50
C PHE A 56 7.15 -21.22 2.71
N ALA A 57 5.90 -21.66 2.68
CA ALA A 57 4.82 -20.91 2.04
C ALA A 57 4.63 -19.53 2.69
N PHE A 58 4.69 -19.45 4.02
CA PHE A 58 4.67 -18.17 4.73
C PHE A 58 5.86 -17.28 4.37
N ALA A 59 7.07 -17.83 4.27
CA ALA A 59 8.25 -17.06 3.87
C ALA A 59 8.08 -16.47 2.46
N LEU A 60 7.63 -17.27 1.49
CA LEU A 60 7.34 -16.80 0.13
C LEU A 60 6.28 -15.70 0.12
N LEU A 61 5.22 -15.85 0.92
CA LEU A 61 4.17 -14.84 1.05
C LEU A 61 4.72 -13.52 1.62
N ASN A 62 5.60 -13.58 2.63
CA ASN A 62 6.26 -12.40 3.18
C ASN A 62 7.15 -11.71 2.13
N VAL A 63 7.92 -12.48 1.34
CA VAL A 63 8.73 -11.93 0.23
C VAL A 63 7.85 -11.21 -0.79
N TYR A 64 6.74 -11.83 -1.18
CA TYR A 64 5.76 -11.22 -2.08
C TYR A 64 5.21 -9.91 -1.52
N PHE A 65 4.81 -9.88 -0.24
CA PHE A 65 4.30 -8.66 0.38
C PHE A 65 5.37 -7.56 0.47
N ILE A 66 6.62 -7.90 0.79
CA ILE A 66 7.73 -6.95 0.75
C ILE A 66 7.83 -6.35 -0.64
N TYR A 67 7.98 -7.18 -1.67
CA TYR A 67 8.07 -6.73 -3.06
C TYR A 67 6.91 -5.81 -3.45
N PHE A 68 5.68 -6.19 -3.11
CA PHE A 68 4.49 -5.40 -3.37
C PHE A 68 4.55 -4.01 -2.69
N THR A 69 4.93 -3.96 -1.40
CA THR A 69 5.04 -2.67 -0.69
C THR A 69 6.15 -1.77 -1.23
N PHE A 70 7.13 -2.31 -1.96
CA PHE A 70 8.19 -1.53 -2.62
C PHE A 70 7.82 -1.04 -4.01
N THR A 71 7.08 -1.84 -4.78
CA THR A 71 6.89 -1.58 -6.22
C THR A 71 5.49 -1.11 -6.58
N LYS A 72 4.47 -1.39 -5.74
CA LYS A 72 3.07 -1.11 -6.06
C LYS A 72 2.41 -0.08 -5.15
N VAL A 73 3.06 0.33 -4.05
CA VAL A 73 2.46 1.27 -3.09
C VAL A 73 3.21 2.60 -3.07
N SER A 74 2.53 3.68 -3.47
CA SER A 74 3.09 5.03 -3.40
C SER A 74 3.05 5.59 -1.98
N LYS A 75 4.20 6.11 -1.53
CA LYS A 75 4.39 6.76 -0.23
C LYS A 75 4.35 8.28 -0.31
N GLN A 76 4.18 8.85 -1.50
CA GLN A 76 4.24 10.29 -1.72
C GLN A 76 3.18 11.04 -0.90
N HIS A 77 3.62 12.13 -0.27
CA HIS A 77 2.73 13.04 0.46
C HIS A 77 2.14 14.12 -0.44
N ILE A 78 2.72 14.35 -1.62
CA ILE A 78 2.26 15.31 -2.61
C ILE A 78 2.18 14.56 -3.93
N ILE A 79 1.02 14.59 -4.58
CA ILE A 79 0.76 13.92 -5.87
C ILE A 79 0.21 14.96 -6.83
N GLY A 80 0.87 15.13 -7.98
CA GLY A 80 0.39 16.00 -9.05
C GLY A 80 -0.84 15.42 -9.73
N PHE A 81 -1.79 16.25 -10.16
CA PHE A 81 -2.96 15.75 -10.91
C PHE A 81 -2.56 15.11 -12.24
N ASP A 82 -1.46 15.56 -12.83
CA ASP A 82 -0.86 15.02 -14.04
C ASP A 82 -0.24 13.63 -13.84
N GLU A 83 0.09 13.26 -12.60
CA GLU A 83 0.61 11.94 -12.24
C GLU A 83 -0.50 10.90 -12.04
N ILE A 84 -1.75 11.34 -11.87
CA ILE A 84 -2.91 10.48 -11.64
C ILE A 84 -3.43 9.97 -12.98
N GLU A 85 -3.52 8.65 -13.09
CA GLU A 85 -4.08 7.96 -14.25
C GLU A 85 -5.59 7.75 -14.07
N SER A 86 -6.00 7.20 -12.93
CA SER A 86 -7.40 6.95 -12.61
C SER A 86 -7.66 7.03 -11.11
N VAL A 87 -8.94 7.20 -10.77
CA VAL A 87 -9.40 7.22 -9.38
C VAL A 87 -10.51 6.21 -9.20
N ASP A 88 -10.23 5.17 -8.43
CA ASP A 88 -11.18 4.13 -8.10
C ASP A 88 -11.72 4.35 -6.68
N GLN A 89 -13.03 4.19 -6.54
CA GLN A 89 -13.70 4.34 -5.26
C GLN A 89 -14.23 2.99 -4.78
N TYR A 90 -13.79 2.58 -3.60
CA TYR A 90 -14.20 1.32 -2.98
C TYR A 90 -14.85 1.58 -1.63
N THR A 91 -16.00 0.95 -1.40
CA THR A 91 -16.84 1.19 -0.21
C THR A 91 -16.10 0.92 1.12
N LEU A 92 -15.29 -0.15 1.18
CA LEU A 92 -14.56 -0.58 2.39
C LEU A 92 -13.11 -0.11 2.46
N ILE A 93 -12.53 0.20 1.30
CA ILE A 93 -11.10 0.48 1.12
C ILE A 93 -10.87 2.00 1.03
N GLY A 94 -11.91 2.79 0.78
CA GLY A 94 -11.80 4.22 0.51
C GLY A 94 -11.41 4.46 -0.94
N LEU A 95 -10.70 5.56 -1.18
CA LEU A 95 -10.37 6.03 -2.51
C LEU A 95 -8.95 5.57 -2.89
N VAL A 96 -8.77 5.00 -4.07
CA VAL A 96 -7.49 4.49 -4.57
C VAL A 96 -7.11 5.29 -5.80
N LEU A 97 -5.98 5.99 -5.73
CA LEU A 97 -5.40 6.67 -6.87
C LEU A 97 -4.45 5.71 -7.57
N LYS A 98 -4.68 5.45 -8.86
CA LYS A 98 -3.70 4.81 -9.72
C LYS A 98 -2.82 5.89 -10.33
N LEU A 99 -1.50 5.75 -10.19
CA LEU A 99 -0.54 6.69 -10.74
C LEU A 99 0.02 6.16 -12.07
N LYS A 100 0.41 7.07 -12.98
CA LYS A 100 0.98 6.72 -14.30
C LYS A 100 2.24 5.86 -14.23
N ASN A 101 2.96 5.89 -13.11
CA ASN A 101 4.12 5.04 -12.86
C ASN A 101 3.75 3.60 -12.43
N GLY A 102 2.46 3.24 -12.45
CA GLY A 102 1.97 1.91 -12.10
C GLY A 102 1.87 1.63 -10.60
N MET A 103 2.11 2.64 -9.74
CA MET A 103 1.89 2.55 -8.30
C MET A 103 0.48 2.99 -7.91
N TYR A 104 0.04 2.54 -6.73
CA TYR A 104 -1.25 2.88 -6.15
C TYR A 104 -1.07 3.68 -4.86
N ARG A 105 -1.89 4.72 -4.69
CA ARG A 105 -2.03 5.45 -3.42
C ARG A 105 -3.42 5.23 -2.85
N LYS A 106 -3.48 4.53 -1.72
CA LYS A 106 -4.72 4.37 -0.96
C LYS A 106 -4.96 5.56 -0.06
N ILE A 107 -6.19 6.07 -0.09
CA ILE A 107 -6.66 7.20 0.68
C ILE A 107 -7.88 6.72 1.49
N PHE A 108 -7.71 6.67 2.81
CA PHE A 108 -8.75 6.26 3.73
C PHE A 108 -9.62 7.46 4.10
N ILE A 109 -10.50 7.82 3.17
CA ILE A 109 -11.59 8.76 3.42
C ILE A 109 -12.94 8.08 3.21
N PRO A 110 -13.97 8.47 3.98
CA PRO A 110 -15.33 8.03 3.71
C PRO A 110 -15.70 8.34 2.26
N SER A 111 -16.30 7.35 1.61
CA SER A 111 -16.80 7.46 0.23
C SER A 111 -17.76 8.63 0.03
N GLU A 112 -18.50 8.99 1.07
CA GLU A 112 -19.47 10.08 1.07
C GLU A 112 -18.85 11.46 1.26
N SER A 113 -17.55 11.53 1.60
CA SER A 113 -16.89 12.81 1.82
C SER A 113 -16.89 13.66 0.54
N GLU A 114 -17.12 14.97 0.71
CA GLU A 114 -17.14 15.92 -0.41
C GLU A 114 -15.83 15.89 -1.21
N VAL A 115 -14.71 15.66 -0.52
CA VAL A 115 -13.37 15.51 -1.11
C VAL A 115 -13.31 14.27 -2.01
N ALA A 116 -13.83 13.12 -1.58
CA ALA A 116 -13.85 11.90 -2.36
C ALA A 116 -14.67 12.09 -3.65
N GLN A 117 -15.88 12.64 -3.54
CA GLN A 117 -16.74 12.88 -4.69
C GLN A 117 -16.13 13.87 -5.68
N LYS A 118 -15.46 14.92 -5.21
CA LYS A 118 -14.75 15.89 -6.06
C LYS A 118 -13.63 15.24 -6.86
N LEU A 119 -12.84 14.36 -6.24
CA LEU A 119 -11.76 13.64 -6.92
C LEU A 119 -12.30 12.67 -7.97
N VAL A 120 -13.29 11.85 -7.62
CA VAL A 120 -13.89 10.89 -8.56
C VAL A 120 -14.50 11.61 -9.76
N ARG A 121 -15.26 12.69 -9.53
CA ARG A 121 -15.85 13.49 -10.63
C ARG A 121 -14.82 14.12 -11.54
N LYS A 122 -13.65 14.49 -11.02
CA LYS A 122 -12.59 15.16 -11.80
C LYS A 122 -11.88 14.17 -12.74
N PHE A 123 -11.70 12.93 -12.31
CA PHE A 123 -10.88 11.95 -13.03
C PHE A 123 -11.69 10.89 -13.79
N ASN A 124 -12.96 10.65 -13.44
CA ASN A 124 -13.84 9.68 -14.13
C ASN A 124 -14.86 10.33 -15.09
N LYS A 125 -14.79 11.65 -15.34
CA LYS A 125 -15.62 12.36 -16.34
C LYS A 125 -14.84 12.79 -17.60
N SER A 126 -13.70 12.15 -17.89
CA SER A 126 -13.03 12.32 -19.19
C SER A 126 -13.49 11.29 -20.20
#